data_AF-A0A3D9FCK3-F1
#
_entry.id   AF-A0A3D9FCK3-F1
#
_cell.length_a   1.000
_cell.length_b   1.000
_cell.length_c   1.000
_cell.angle_alpha   90.00
_cell.angle_beta   90.00
_cell.angle_gamma   90.00
#
_symmetry.space_group_name_H-M   'P 1'
#
loop_
_entity.id
_entity.type
_entity.pdbx_description
1 polymer ?
#
loop_
_entity_poly.entity_id
_entity_poly.type
_entity_poly.pdbx_seq_one_letter_code
_entity_poly.pdbx_strand_id
1 'polypeptide(L)'
;MTLPVTAALAAAMGALLLLLAIDTVRQRFRTSTAHGLSEDQRLTSASRSHGNLAEHAPIVIILVGLLELSQANHMGLMIVSGVFILGRMLHIHGLYNPKEGGPPLTRALGVILTWIVLAALIGWTLWLLKGHLG
;
A
#
# COMPACT_ATOMS: atom_id res chain seq x y z
N MET A 1 2.59 -24.36 8.13
CA MET A 1 1.21 -23.89 7.85
C MET A 1 1.25 -23.02 6.61
N THR A 2 0.20 -23.04 5.78
CA THR A 2 0.12 -22.18 4.60
C THR A 2 -0.31 -20.77 4.99
N LEU A 3 0.13 -19.75 4.24
CA LEU A 3 -0.22 -18.32 4.47
C LEU A 3 -1.01 -17.75 3.28
N PRO A 4 -2.21 -18.28 2.97
CA PRO A 4 -2.95 -17.90 1.78
C PRO A 4 -3.35 -16.42 1.74
N VAL A 5 -3.72 -15.79 2.87
CA VAL A 5 -4.12 -14.37 2.87
C VAL A 5 -2.89 -13.49 2.62
N THR A 6 -1.80 -13.76 3.33
CA THR A 6 -0.53 -13.05 3.15
C THR A 6 0.00 -13.22 1.73
N ALA A 7 -0.05 -14.44 1.19
CA ALA A 7 0.38 -14.72 -0.18
C ALA A 7 -0.46 -13.97 -1.21
N ALA A 8 -1.78 -13.95 -1.06
CA ALA A 8 -2.68 -13.21 -1.94
C ALA A 8 -2.42 -11.70 -1.87
N LEU A 9 -2.25 -11.15 -0.67
CA LEU A 9 -1.92 -9.73 -0.47
C LEU A 9 -0.56 -9.39 -1.08
N ALA A 10 0.46 -10.20 -0.83
CA ALA A 10 1.81 -10.00 -1.36
C ALA A 10 1.84 -10.07 -2.89
N ALA A 11 1.12 -11.03 -3.50
CA ALA A 11 1.00 -11.12 -4.95
C ALA A 11 0.31 -9.89 -5.54
N ALA A 12 -0.79 -9.43 -4.94
CA ALA A 12 -1.51 -8.24 -5.41
C ALA A 12 -0.66 -6.97 -5.29
N MET A 13 0.01 -6.75 -4.16
CA MET A 13 0.87 -5.59 -3.95
C MET A 13 2.15 -5.64 -4.79
N GLY A 14 2.74 -6.82 -4.97
CA GLY A 14 3.90 -7.03 -5.84
C GLY A 14 3.58 -6.72 -7.30
N ALA A 15 2.43 -7.21 -7.80
CA ALA A 15 1.97 -6.90 -9.14
C ALA A 15 1.73 -5.39 -9.32
N LEU A 16 1.04 -4.75 -8.36
CA LEU A 16 0.80 -3.31 -8.39
C LEU A 16 2.10 -2.50 -8.34
N LEU A 17 3.07 -2.91 -7.51
CA LEU A 17 4.37 -2.27 -7.41
C LEU A 17 5.15 -2.34 -8.72
N LEU A 18 5.14 -3.50 -9.38
CA LEU A 18 5.76 -3.70 -10.68
C LEU A 18 5.11 -2.82 -11.76
N LEU A 19 3.78 -2.75 -11.81
CA LEU A 19 3.06 -1.89 -12.76
C LEU A 19 3.43 -0.41 -12.59
N LEU A 20 3.51 0.07 -11.33
CA LEU A 20 3.91 1.44 -11.04
C LEU A 20 5.39 1.71 -11.33
N ALA A 21 6.25 0.71 -11.16
CA ALA A 21 7.67 0.81 -11.53
C ALA A 21 7.81 0.98 -13.04
N ILE A 22 7.10 0.14 -13.82
CA ILE A 22 7.06 0.21 -15.28
C ILE A 22 6.54 1.59 -15.73
N ASP A 23 5.44 2.09 -15.15
CA ASP A 23 4.94 3.41 -15.51
C ASP A 23 5.94 4.52 -15.16
N THR A 24 6.57 4.47 -13.99
CA THR A 24 7.61 5.45 -13.60
C THR A 24 8.75 5.48 -14.63
N VAL A 25 9.24 4.31 -15.06
CA VAL A 25 10.28 4.21 -16.09
C VAL A 25 9.80 4.77 -17.43
N ARG A 26 8.58 4.41 -17.87
CA ARG A 26 7.99 4.93 -19.11
C ARG A 26 7.85 6.47 -19.10
N GLN A 27 7.42 7.05 -17.97
CA GLN A 27 7.31 8.50 -17.84
C GLN A 27 8.69 9.20 -17.83
N ARG A 28 9.74 8.57 -17.27
CA ARG A 28 11.11 9.11 -17.32
C ARG A 28 11.65 9.16 -18.75
N PHE A 29 11.42 8.11 -19.54
CA PHE A 29 11.77 8.11 -20.95
C PHE A 29 10.98 9.17 -21.74
N ARG A 30 9.68 9.33 -21.48
CA ARG A 30 8.85 10.34 -22.15
C ARG A 30 9.34 11.77 -21.90
N THR A 31 9.83 12.05 -20.70
CA THR A 31 10.24 13.38 -20.26
C THR A 31 11.74 13.64 -20.40
N SER A 32 12.49 12.68 -20.96
CA SER A 32 13.96 12.71 -21.05
C SER A 32 14.66 13.08 -19.72
N THR A 33 14.00 12.83 -18.59
CA THR A 33 14.49 13.23 -17.27
C THR A 33 15.24 12.05 -16.66
N ALA A 34 16.56 12.06 -16.79
CA ALA A 34 17.42 11.00 -16.24
C ALA A 34 17.43 11.00 -14.71
N HIS A 35 17.58 12.17 -14.08
CA HIS A 35 17.66 12.36 -12.64
C HIS A 35 16.99 13.67 -12.20
N GLY A 36 16.40 13.71 -11.00
CA GLY A 36 15.79 14.92 -10.41
C GLY A 36 14.25 14.99 -10.44
N LEU A 37 13.70 16.11 -9.97
CA LEU A 37 12.28 16.45 -10.10
C LEU A 37 12.01 16.90 -11.53
N SER A 38 11.00 16.30 -12.16
CA SER A 38 10.45 16.80 -13.42
C SER A 38 9.30 17.75 -13.13
N GLU A 39 9.15 18.82 -13.89
CA GLU A 39 7.94 19.64 -13.89
C GLU A 39 6.71 18.88 -14.40
N ASP A 40 6.92 17.70 -15.00
CA ASP A 40 5.84 16.84 -15.46
C ASP A 40 5.10 16.17 -14.29
N GLN A 41 3.84 16.56 -14.16
CA GLN A 41 2.96 16.09 -13.10
C GLN A 41 2.74 14.56 -13.16
N ARG A 42 2.71 13.94 -14.35
CA ARG A 42 2.49 12.50 -14.48
C ARG A 42 3.71 11.71 -14.02
N LEU A 43 4.92 12.18 -14.33
CA LEU A 43 6.14 11.55 -13.81
C LEU A 43 6.19 11.66 -12.28
N THR A 44 5.82 12.82 -11.72
CA THR A 44 5.72 13.00 -10.27
C THR A 44 4.71 12.03 -9.66
N SER A 45 3.50 11.92 -10.22
CA SER A 45 2.47 11.02 -9.73
C SER A 45 2.87 9.55 -9.81
N ALA A 46 3.52 9.12 -10.90
CA ALA A 46 4.02 7.75 -11.05
C ALA A 46 5.10 7.43 -10.01
N SER A 47 6.12 8.28 -9.90
CA SER A 47 7.22 8.07 -8.96
C SER A 47 6.75 8.07 -7.50
N ARG A 48 5.82 8.98 -7.13
CA ARG A 48 5.26 9.04 -5.78
C ARG A 48 4.33 7.87 -5.47
N SER A 49 3.57 7.39 -6.46
CA SER A 49 2.72 6.20 -6.31
C SER A 49 3.56 4.96 -6.06
N HIS A 50 4.62 4.76 -6.86
CA HIS A 50 5.56 3.65 -6.71
C HIS A 50 6.27 3.70 -5.35
N GLY A 51 6.92 4.82 -5.02
CA GLY A 51 7.65 4.97 -3.76
C GLY A 51 6.75 4.76 -2.54
N ASN A 52 5.57 5.36 -2.51
CA ASN A 52 4.68 5.21 -1.36
C ASN A 52 4.13 3.78 -1.22
N LEU A 53 3.96 3.04 -2.31
CA LEU A 53 3.61 1.62 -2.22
C LEU A 53 4.78 0.79 -1.70
N ALA A 54 6.01 1.06 -2.14
CA ALA A 54 7.22 0.41 -1.66
C ALA A 54 7.46 0.64 -0.15
N GLU A 55 7.06 1.79 0.38
CA GLU A 55 7.18 2.13 1.80
C GLU A 55 6.13 1.44 2.67
N HIS A 56 4.88 1.31 2.20
CA HIS A 56 3.76 0.85 3.03
C HIS A 56 3.40 -0.63 2.84
N ALA A 57 3.53 -1.18 1.63
CA ALA A 57 3.15 -2.57 1.38
C ALA A 57 3.97 -3.59 2.17
N PRO A 58 5.32 -3.48 2.27
CA PRO A 58 6.11 -4.49 2.98
C PRO A 58 5.74 -4.63 4.44
N ILE A 59 5.58 -3.52 5.17
CA ILE A 59 5.26 -3.57 6.60
C ILE A 59 3.87 -4.18 6.84
N VAL A 60 2.89 -3.88 5.98
CA VAL A 60 1.54 -4.47 6.09
C VAL A 60 1.58 -5.97 5.80
N ILE A 61 2.28 -6.40 4.76
CA ILE A 61 2.45 -7.83 4.43
C ILE A 61 3.12 -8.58 5.59
N ILE A 62 4.15 -7.99 6.21
CA ILE A 62 4.83 -8.59 7.36
C ILE A 62 3.87 -8.75 8.54
N LEU A 63 3.10 -7.71 8.90
CA LEU A 63 2.15 -7.77 10.02
C LEU A 63 1.03 -8.80 9.78
N VAL A 64 0.48 -8.87 8.56
CA VAL A 64 -0.52 -9.88 8.19
C VAL A 64 0.09 -11.29 8.27
N GLY A 65 1.31 -11.47 7.77
CA GLY A 65 2.03 -12.75 7.83
C GLY A 65 2.27 -13.23 9.26
N LEU A 66 2.68 -12.34 10.16
CA LEU A 66 2.85 -12.67 11.58
C LEU A 66 1.51 -13.10 12.22
N LEU A 67 0.44 -12.36 11.96
CA LEU A 67 -0.89 -12.70 12.50
C LEU A 67 -1.42 -14.03 11.93
N GLU A 68 -1.24 -14.28 10.64
CA GLU A 68 -1.69 -15.52 9.99
C GLU A 68 -0.89 -16.74 10.48
N LEU A 69 0.44 -16.59 10.68
CA LEU A 69 1.28 -17.60 11.32
C LEU A 69 0.79 -17.93 12.74
N SER A 70 0.36 -16.91 13.49
CA SER A 70 -0.19 -17.07 14.83
C SER A 70 -1.65 -17.52 14.88
N GLN A 71 -2.21 -18.02 13.77
CA GLN A 71 -3.58 -18.52 13.68
C GLN A 71 -4.66 -17.49 14.05
N ALA A 72 -4.39 -16.20 13.79
CA ALA A 72 -5.37 -15.14 13.97
C ALA A 72 -6.61 -15.35 13.07
N ASN A 73 -7.71 -14.67 13.41
CA ASN A 73 -8.98 -14.81 12.70
C ASN A 73 -8.83 -14.54 11.18
N HIS A 74 -9.05 -15.58 10.39
CA HIS A 74 -8.83 -15.56 8.94
C HIS A 74 -9.73 -14.54 8.22
N MET A 75 -11.01 -14.44 8.62
CA MET A 75 -11.95 -13.48 8.03
C MET A 75 -11.50 -12.04 8.28
N GLY A 76 -11.04 -11.74 9.49
CA GLY A 76 -10.49 -10.43 9.85
C GLY A 76 -9.27 -10.07 9.00
N LEU A 77 -8.35 -11.01 8.78
CA LEU A 77 -7.19 -10.79 7.92
C LEU A 77 -7.56 -10.54 6.46
N MET A 78 -8.54 -11.28 5.92
CA MET A 78 -9.05 -11.04 4.56
C MET A 78 -9.65 -9.64 4.42
N ILE A 79 -10.50 -9.22 5.37
CA ILE A 79 -11.14 -7.90 5.36
C ILE A 79 -10.08 -6.80 5.42
N VAL A 80 -9.15 -6.88 6.38
CA VAL A 80 -8.11 -5.85 6.57
C VAL A 80 -7.19 -5.76 5.33
N SER A 81 -6.81 -6.90 4.76
CA SER A 81 -6.02 -6.96 3.53
C SER A 81 -6.77 -6.37 2.34
N GLY A 82 -8.07 -6.66 2.20
CA GLY A 82 -8.92 -6.09 1.16
C GLY A 82 -9.05 -4.56 1.28
N VAL A 83 -9.29 -4.06 2.49
CA VAL A 83 -9.36 -2.61 2.76
C VAL A 83 -8.04 -1.91 2.43
N PHE A 84 -6.91 -2.54 2.75
CA PHE A 84 -5.59 -2.00 2.36
C PHE A 84 -5.45 -1.87 0.85
N ILE A 85 -5.76 -2.93 0.09
CA ILE A 85 -5.70 -2.93 -1.37
C ILE A 85 -6.56 -1.80 -1.95
N LEU A 86 -7.80 -1.66 -1.48
CA LEU A 86 -8.70 -0.58 -1.91
C LEU A 86 -8.12 0.80 -1.58
N GLY A 87 -7.58 0.98 -0.37
CA GLY A 87 -6.91 2.22 0.03
C GLY A 87 -5.75 2.58 -0.90
N ARG A 88 -4.94 1.59 -1.31
CA ARG A 88 -3.85 1.79 -2.27
C ARG A 88 -4.36 2.21 -3.65
N MET A 89 -5.40 1.56 -4.16
CA MET A 89 -5.99 1.92 -5.46
C MET A 89 -6.56 3.34 -5.45
N LEU A 90 -7.27 3.73 -4.38
CA LEU A 90 -7.81 5.09 -4.21
C LEU A 90 -6.69 6.14 -4.13
N HIS A 91 -5.63 5.84 -3.36
CA HIS A 91 -4.48 6.73 -3.23
C HIS A 91 -3.80 6.97 -4.58
N ILE A 92 -3.49 5.90 -5.32
CA ILE A 92 -2.87 5.97 -6.65
C ILE A 92 -3.78 6.78 -7.59
N HIS A 93 -5.08 6.44 -7.66
CA HIS A 93 -6.02 7.18 -8.49
C HIS A 93 -6.06 8.68 -8.14
N GLY A 94 -6.00 9.03 -6.87
CA GLY A 94 -5.92 10.42 -6.42
C GLY A 94 -4.61 11.13 -6.78
N LEU A 95 -3.50 10.41 -6.93
CA LEU A 95 -2.25 11.02 -7.43
C LEU A 95 -2.32 11.32 -8.93
N TYR A 96 -2.97 10.47 -9.72
CA TYR A 96 -3.10 10.71 -11.18
C TYR A 96 -4.19 11.71 -11.54
N ASN A 97 -5.07 12.08 -10.59
CA ASN A 97 -6.14 13.05 -10.80
C ASN A 97 -6.05 14.22 -9.80
N PRO A 98 -4.96 15.01 -9.85
CA PRO A 98 -4.80 16.19 -8.99
C PRO A 98 -5.91 17.22 -9.28
N LYS A 99 -6.39 17.87 -8.22
CA LYS A 99 -7.40 18.94 -8.30
C LYS A 99 -6.78 20.27 -7.87
N GLU A 100 -7.22 21.36 -8.50
CA GLU A 100 -6.90 22.70 -8.03
C GLU A 100 -7.60 22.97 -6.69
N GLY A 101 -6.88 23.57 -5.73
CA GLY A 101 -7.42 23.90 -4.41
C GLY A 101 -7.22 22.86 -3.30
N GLY A 102 -6.49 21.76 -3.53
CA GLY A 102 -6.11 20.82 -2.47
C GLY A 102 -5.92 19.36 -2.92
N PRO A 103 -5.48 18.45 -2.03
CA PRO A 103 -5.38 17.04 -2.36
C PRO A 103 -6.77 16.46 -2.69
N PRO A 104 -6.91 15.65 -3.76
CA PRO A 104 -8.17 15.03 -4.11
C PRO A 104 -8.72 14.17 -2.97
N LEU A 105 -10.05 14.14 -2.80
CA LEU A 105 -10.72 13.35 -1.77
C LEU A 105 -10.29 11.87 -1.81
N THR A 106 -10.11 11.32 -3.02
CA THR A 106 -9.64 9.94 -3.25
C THR A 106 -8.23 9.70 -2.70
N ARG A 107 -7.33 10.68 -2.84
CA ARG A 107 -5.99 10.63 -2.24
C ARG A 107 -6.08 10.65 -0.71
N ALA A 108 -6.88 11.56 -0.15
CA ALA A 108 -7.05 11.67 1.30
C ALA A 108 -7.64 10.39 1.92
N LEU A 109 -8.70 9.85 1.30
CA LEU A 109 -9.31 8.59 1.71
C LEU A 109 -8.32 7.43 1.64
N GLY A 110 -7.52 7.35 0.58
CA GLY A 110 -6.50 6.31 0.46
C GLY A 110 -5.44 6.35 1.57
N VAL A 111 -5.02 7.55 1.98
CA VAL A 111 -4.10 7.74 3.12
C VAL A 111 -4.76 7.30 4.43
N ILE A 112 -5.96 7.78 4.71
CA ILE A 112 -6.68 7.48 5.95
C ILE A 112 -6.92 5.97 6.08
N LEU A 113 -7.38 5.31 5.02
CA LEU A 113 -7.58 3.85 5.02
C LEU A 113 -6.28 3.09 5.27
N THR A 114 -5.17 3.54 4.67
CA THR A 114 -3.86 2.94 4.89
C THR A 114 -3.45 3.03 6.37
N TRP A 115 -3.64 4.19 7.00
CA TRP A 115 -3.31 4.39 8.41
C TRP A 115 -4.21 3.62 9.36
N ILE A 116 -5.52 3.56 9.09
CA ILE A 116 -6.46 2.76 9.87
C ILE A 116 -6.06 1.28 9.84
N VAL A 117 -5.75 0.74 8.65
CA VAL A 117 -5.29 -0.65 8.52
C VAL A 117 -4.00 -0.87 9.30
N LEU A 118 -3.02 0.03 9.16
CA LEU A 118 -1.74 -0.12 9.84
C LEU A 118 -1.92 -0.08 11.37
N ALA A 119 -2.72 0.85 11.89
CA ALA A 119 -3.03 0.95 13.31
C ALA A 119 -3.77 -0.31 13.83
N ALA A 120 -4.73 -0.83 13.06
CA ALA A 120 -5.46 -2.03 13.40
C ALA A 120 -4.55 -3.26 13.45
N LEU A 121 -3.66 -3.44 12.47
CA LEU A 121 -2.70 -4.54 12.44
C LEU A 121 -1.71 -4.44 13.60
N ILE A 122 -1.16 -3.25 13.88
CA ILE A 122 -0.27 -3.01 15.03
C ILE A 122 -0.98 -3.40 16.34
N GLY A 123 -2.20 -2.88 16.55
CA GLY A 123 -2.97 -3.18 17.76
C GLY A 123 -3.27 -4.66 17.92
N TRP A 124 -3.62 -5.34 16.83
CA TRP A 124 -3.90 -6.78 16.84
C TRP A 124 -2.63 -7.59 17.15
N THR A 125 -1.50 -7.27 16.52
CA THR A 125 -0.22 -7.94 16.79
C THR A 125 0.21 -7.74 18.24
N LEU A 126 0.06 -6.54 18.81
CA LEU A 126 0.38 -6.26 20.22
C LEU A 126 -0.53 -7.03 21.18
N TRP A 127 -1.84 -7.11 20.88
CA TRP A 127 -2.79 -7.88 21.68
C TRP A 127 -2.43 -9.36 21.70
N LEU A 128 -2.05 -9.91 20.54
CA LEU A 128 -1.61 -11.29 20.42
C LEU A 128 -0.32 -11.55 21.22
N LEU A 129 0.65 -10.64 21.14
CA LEU A 129 1.90 -10.73 21.90
C LEU A 129 1.66 -10.76 23.42
N LYS A 130 0.76 -9.91 23.92
CA LYS A 130 0.39 -9.89 25.34
C LYS A 130 -0.14 -11.24 25.82
N GLY A 131 -0.90 -11.94 24.98
CA GLY A 131 -1.44 -13.27 25.30
C GLY A 131 -0.40 -14.40 25.33
N HIS A 132 0.81 -14.18 24.79
CA HIS A 132 1.90 -15.17 24.80
C HIS A 132 2.97 -14.90 25.87
N LEU A 133 3.02 -13.67 26.40
CA LEU A 133 4.03 -13.23 27.38
C LEU A 133 3.51 -13.20 28.83
N GLY A 134 2.22 -13.49 29.06
CA GLY A 134 1.61 -13.60 30.39
C GLY A 134 1.14 -15.01 30.66
#